data_AF-A0A4Q2A1I5-F1
#
_entry.id   AF-A0A4Q2A1I5-F1
#
_cell.length_a   1.000
_cell.length_b   1.000
_cell.length_c   1.000
_cell.angle_alpha   90.00
_cell.angle_beta   90.00
_cell.angle_gamma   90.00
#
_symmetry.space_group_name_H-M   'P 1'
#
loop_
_entity.id
_entity.type
_entity.pdbx_description
1 polymer ?
#
loop_
_entity_poly.entity_id
_entity_poly.type
_entity_poly.pdbx_seq_one_letter_code
_entity_poly.pdbx_strand_id
1 'polypeptide(L)'
;MKKTYVILLEDTEKQLNRDVIARHVSHLKGFDSEGMLIICGPFEDYRGGMIILNCNSLEEAHMLAKKDPFVSEGYRSYSVRTLEVADKSNNFLG
;
A
#
# COMPACT_ATOMS: atom_id res chain seq x y z
N MET A 1 -3.12 17.17 -8.58
CA MET A 1 -3.37 15.94 -9.36
C MET A 1 -2.99 14.75 -8.52
N LYS A 2 -3.78 13.68 -8.51
CA LYS A 2 -3.39 12.44 -7.83
C LYS A 2 -2.21 11.81 -8.57
N LYS A 3 -1.30 11.18 -7.82
CA LYS A 3 -0.19 10.37 -8.33
C LYS A 3 -0.29 8.96 -7.76
N THR A 4 0.34 8.01 -8.46
CA THR A 4 0.41 6.63 -8.01
C THR A 4 1.57 6.45 -7.04
N TYR A 5 1.30 5.80 -5.92
CA TYR A 5 2.27 5.50 -4.88
C TYR A 5 2.30 4.00 -4.61
N VAL A 6 3.50 3.46 -4.49
CA VAL A 6 3.76 2.08 -4.12
C VAL A 6 4.19 2.06 -2.66
N ILE A 7 3.42 1.38 -1.83
CA ILE A 7 3.72 1.10 -0.42
C ILE A 7 4.19 -0.35 -0.37
N LEU A 8 5.45 -0.54 -0.01
CA LEU A 8 6.03 -1.87 0.24
C LEU A 8 5.97 -2.14 1.73
N LEU A 9 5.38 -3.26 2.11
CA LEU A 9 5.31 -3.75 3.48
C LEU A 9 6.35 -4.85 3.65
N GLU A 10 7.15 -4.75 4.72
CA GLU A 10 8.20 -5.71 5.05
C GLU A 10 7.91 -6.37 6.40
N ASP A 11 8.20 -7.66 6.50
CA ASP A 11 8.01 -8.42 7.74
C ASP A 11 8.91 -7.88 8.86
N THR A 12 8.33 -7.72 10.05
CA THR A 12 9.10 -7.60 11.30
C THR A 12 9.14 -8.95 12.03
N GLU A 13 9.77 -9.00 13.21
CA GLU A 13 9.74 -10.18 14.07
C GLU A 13 8.34 -10.50 14.62
N LYS A 14 7.43 -9.53 14.62
CA LYS A 14 6.09 -9.67 15.20
C LYS A 14 5.16 -10.39 14.24
N GLN A 15 4.63 -11.53 14.68
CA GLN A 15 3.74 -12.37 13.88
C GLN A 15 2.33 -11.81 13.80
N LEU A 16 1.72 -11.88 12.61
CA LEU A 16 0.33 -11.51 12.41
C LEU A 16 -0.62 -12.49 13.11
N ASN A 17 -1.75 -11.96 13.56
CA ASN A 17 -2.88 -12.74 14.06
C ASN A 17 -4.16 -12.38 13.30
N ARG A 18 -5.22 -13.17 13.53
CA ARG A 18 -6.49 -13.01 12.83
C ARG A 18 -7.10 -11.62 13.04
N ASP A 19 -6.98 -11.05 14.23
CA ASP A 19 -7.60 -9.77 14.58
C ASP A 19 -6.96 -8.61 13.82
N VAL A 20 -5.62 -8.54 13.79
CA VAL A 20 -4.92 -7.48 13.05
C VAL A 20 -5.11 -7.65 11.53
N ILE A 21 -5.17 -8.89 11.03
CA ILE A 21 -5.48 -9.16 9.62
C ILE A 21 -6.87 -8.62 9.27
N ALA A 22 -7.88 -8.88 10.11
CA ALA A 22 -9.23 -8.38 9.87
C ALA A 22 -9.29 -6.84 9.83
N ARG A 23 -8.56 -6.17 10.73
CA ARG A 23 -8.48 -4.69 10.73
C ARG A 23 -7.74 -4.15 9.51
N HIS A 24 -6.64 -4.79 9.10
CA HIS A 24 -5.91 -4.45 7.88
C HIS A 24 -6.81 -4.58 6.63
N VAL A 25 -7.55 -5.69 6.51
CA VAL A 25 -8.52 -5.85 5.41
C VAL A 25 -9.60 -4.78 5.46
N SER A 26 -10.10 -4.41 6.64
CA SER A 26 -11.07 -3.31 6.78
C SER A 26 -10.48 -1.96 6.35
N HIS A 27 -9.20 -1.72 6.61
CA HIS A 27 -8.48 -0.53 6.16
C HIS A 27 -8.39 -0.47 4.63
N LEU A 28 -8.00 -1.57 3.98
CA LEU A 28 -7.92 -1.68 2.53
C LEU A 28 -9.29 -1.52 1.84
N LYS A 29 -10.36 -2.07 2.42
CA LYS A 29 -11.73 -1.88 1.92
C LYS A 29 -12.15 -0.42 1.86
N GLY A 30 -11.66 0.42 2.78
CA GLY A 30 -11.88 1.86 2.73
C GLY A 30 -11.31 2.46 1.45
N PHE A 31 -10.04 2.17 1.14
CA PHE A 31 -9.38 2.65 -0.08
C PHE A 31 -10.04 2.16 -1.36
N ASP A 32 -10.52 0.91 -1.38
CA ASP A 32 -11.27 0.36 -2.52
C ASP A 32 -12.59 1.12 -2.72
N SER A 33 -13.35 1.33 -1.64
CA SER A 33 -14.63 2.05 -1.70
C SER A 33 -14.48 3.51 -2.13
N GLU A 34 -13.33 4.13 -1.86
CA GLU A 34 -12.99 5.50 -2.25
C GLU A 34 -12.37 5.59 -3.66
N GLY A 35 -12.21 4.46 -4.36
CA GLY A 35 -11.57 4.40 -5.68
C GLY A 35 -10.08 4.77 -5.67
N MET A 36 -9.43 4.66 -4.51
CA MET A 36 -8.02 4.98 -4.32
C MET A 36 -7.11 3.77 -4.53
N LEU A 37 -7.60 2.57 -4.24
CA LEU A 37 -6.84 1.33 -4.36
C LEU A 37 -6.71 0.89 -5.82
N ILE A 38 -5.48 0.71 -6.30
CA ILE A 38 -5.20 0.18 -7.63
C ILE A 38 -5.04 -1.35 -7.55
N ILE A 39 -4.13 -1.80 -6.68
CA ILE A 39 -3.86 -3.22 -6.44
C ILE A 39 -3.17 -3.39 -5.08
N CYS A 40 -3.42 -4.51 -4.41
CA CYS A 40 -2.67 -4.90 -3.23
C CYS A 40 -2.59 -6.43 -3.10
N GLY A 41 -1.60 -6.90 -2.37
CA GLY A 41 -1.50 -8.31 -2.01
C GLY A 41 -0.18 -8.65 -1.31
N PRO A 42 -0.12 -9.81 -0.64
CA PRO A 42 1.14 -10.40 -0.23
C PRO A 42 1.93 -10.84 -1.47
N PHE A 43 3.26 -10.87 -1.37
CA PHE A 43 4.08 -11.54 -2.37
C PHE A 43 4.08 -13.05 -2.10
N GLU A 44 4.03 -13.88 -3.15
CA GLU A 44 4.04 -15.35 -3.02
C GLU A 44 5.45 -15.90 -2.80
N ASP A 45 6.46 -15.22 -3.35
CA ASP A 45 7.87 -15.63 -3.38
C ASP A 45 8.79 -14.76 -2.51
N TYR A 46 8.23 -13.70 -1.90
CA TYR A 46 8.94 -12.77 -1.05
C TYR A 46 8.18 -12.49 0.24
N ARG A 47 8.92 -12.23 1.33
CA ARG A 47 8.31 -11.88 2.62
C ARG A 47 7.83 -10.44 2.62
N GLY A 48 6.52 -10.25 2.66
CA GLY A 48 5.91 -8.94 2.76
C GLY A 48 4.70 -8.79 1.83
N GLY A 49 4.42 -7.56 1.44
CA GLY A 49 3.34 -7.27 0.52
C GLY A 49 3.45 -5.88 -0.08
N MET A 50 2.50 -5.58 -0.95
CA MET A 50 2.45 -4.30 -1.64
C MET A 50 1.03 -3.76 -1.63
N ILE A 51 0.93 -2.44 -1.54
CA ILE A 51 -0.29 -1.69 -1.75
C ILE A 51 0.03 -0.56 -2.72
N ILE A 52 -0.71 -0.46 -3.83
CA ILE A 52 -0.59 0.63 -4.79
C ILE A 52 -1.84 1.51 -4.70
N LEU A 53 -1.65 2.79 -4.39
CA LEU A 53 -2.71 3.76 -4.18
C LEU A 53 -2.56 4.99 -5.10
N ASN A 54 -3.68 5.61 -5.46
CA ASN A 54 -3.70 6.96 -5.99
C ASN A 54 -3.92 7.98 -4.87
N CYS A 55 -2.89 8.77 -4.54
CA CYS A 55 -2.91 9.78 -3.48
C CYS A 55 -2.65 11.18 -4.06
N ASN A 56 -3.03 12.22 -3.33
CA ASN A 56 -2.79 13.63 -3.65
C ASN A 56 -1.34 14.06 -3.41
N SER A 57 -0.61 13.41 -2.49
CA SER A 57 0.80 13.71 -2.21
C SER A 57 1.55 12.52 -1.59
N LEU A 58 2.88 12.65 -1.49
CA LEU A 58 3.75 11.66 -0.85
C LEU A 58 3.48 11.60 0.66
N GLU A 59 3.24 12.75 1.28
CA GLU A 59 2.90 12.88 2.70
C GLU A 59 1.58 12.17 3.02
N GLU A 60 0.58 12.28 2.14
CA GLU A 60 -0.67 11.54 2.29
C GLU A 60 -0.42 10.03 2.20
N ALA A 61 0.34 9.56 1.21
CA ALA A 61 0.69 8.14 1.10
C ALA A 61 1.40 7.61 2.36
N HIS A 62 2.34 8.36 2.93
CA HIS A 62 2.96 8.03 4.22
C HIS A 62 1.96 8.02 5.37
N MET A 63 1.04 8.99 5.43
CA MET A 63 0.01 9.06 6.47
C MET A 63 -0.92 7.85 6.41
N LEU A 64 -1.33 7.44 5.21
CA LEU A 64 -2.17 6.26 5.00
C LEU A 64 -1.43 4.98 5.39
N ALA A 65 -0.19 4.79 4.94
CA ALA A 65 0.64 3.65 5.32
C ALA A 65 0.82 3.54 6.84
N LYS A 66 1.05 4.67 7.54
CA LYS A 66 1.17 4.70 9.02
C LYS A 66 -0.12 4.35 9.76
N LYS A 67 -1.28 4.49 9.11
CA LYS A 67 -2.60 4.15 9.69
C LYS A 67 -2.98 2.69 9.48
N ASP A 68 -2.26 1.96 8.63
CA ASP A 68 -2.45 0.53 8.46
C ASP A 68 -2.16 -0.19 9.80
N PRO A 69 -3.09 -1.00 10.33
CA PRO A 69 -2.87 -1.78 11.55
C PRO A 69 -1.61 -2.64 11.54
N PHE A 70 -1.18 -3.12 10.37
CA PHE A 70 0.09 -3.82 10.24
C PHE A 70 1.27 -2.93 10.61
N VAL A 71 1.25 -1.66 10.20
CA VAL A 71 2.32 -0.69 10.43
C VAL A 71 2.20 -0.05 11.82
N SER A 72 1.04 0.50 12.17
CA SER A 72 0.86 1.26 13.42
C SER A 72 1.10 0.42 14.67
N GLU A 73 0.86 -0.89 14.59
CA GLU A 73 1.07 -1.84 15.70
C GLU A 73 2.40 -2.62 15.57
N GLY A 74 3.25 -2.29 14.60
CA GLY A 74 4.61 -2.82 14.46
C GLY A 74 4.72 -4.25 13.91
N TYR A 75 3.68 -4.79 13.28
CA TYR A 75 3.76 -6.07 12.58
C TYR A 75 4.53 -5.98 11.26
N ARG A 76 4.51 -4.82 10.62
CA ARG A 76 5.22 -4.54 9.36
C ARG A 76 5.94 -3.20 9.43
N SER A 77 7.13 -3.14 8.86
CA SER A 77 7.74 -1.88 8.43
C SER A 77 7.24 -1.54 7.03
N TYR A 78 7.50 -0.31 6.58
CA TYR A 78 7.09 0.08 5.23
C TYR A 78 8.07 1.06 4.59
N SER A 79 8.04 1.09 3.26
CA SER A 79 8.59 2.18 2.47
C SER A 79 7.57 2.66 1.44
N VAL A 80 7.69 3.91 1.01
CA VAL A 80 6.81 4.52 -0.01
C VAL A 80 7.66 5.02 -1.17
N ARG A 81 7.21 4.77 -2.39
CA ARG A 81 7.79 5.31 -3.62
C ARG A 81 6.69 5.91 -4.49
N THR A 82 6.96 7.07 -5.07
CA THR A 82 6.12 7.62 -6.13
C THR A 82 6.40 6.85 -7.42
N LEU A 83 5.37 6.34 -8.07
CA LEU A 83 5.47 5.71 -9.38
C LEU A 83 5.04 6.71 -10.44
N GLU A 84 5.95 7.03 -11.36
CA GLU A 84 5.58 7.64 -12.63
C GLU A 84 4.99 6.52 -13.49
N VAL A 85 3.67 6.52 -13.67
CA VAL A 85 3.00 5.47 -14.46
C VAL A 85 3.46 5.59 -15.91
N ALA A 86 4.00 4.51 -16.44
CA ALA A 86 4.44 4.40 -17.82
C ALA A 86 3.42 3.56 -18.60
N ASP A 87 2.73 4.19 -19.56
CA ASP A 87 1.72 3.50 -20.36
C ASP A 87 1.66 4.06 -21.80
N LYS A 88 0.61 3.69 -22.55
CA LYS A 88 0.40 4.19 -23.92
C LYS A 88 -0.10 5.64 -23.95
N SER A 89 -0.78 6.10 -22.90
CA SER A 89 -1.36 7.45 -22.85
C SER A 89 -0.30 8.55 -22.75
N ASN A 90 0.88 8.22 -22.21
CA ASN A 90 2.03 9.13 -22.16
C ASN A 90 3.15 8.75 -23.14
N ASN A 91 2.86 7.93 -24.16
CA ASN A 91 3.79 7.45 -25.19
C ASN A 91 5.05 6.76 -24.65
N PHE A 92 5.06 6.33 -23.38
CA PHE A 92 6.21 5.61 -22.83
C PHE A 92 6.33 4.22 -23.45
N LEU A 93 5.20 3.58 -23.78
CA LEU A 93 5.16 2.24 -24.37
C LEU A 93 5.07 2.20 -25.90
N GLY A 94 5.18 3.35 -26.59
CA GLY A 94 5.06 3.45 -28.05
C GLY A 94 3.64 3.71 -28.52
#